data_AF-A0A4D6XEL7-F1
#
_entry.id   AF-A0A4D6XEL7-F1
#
_cell.length_a   1.000
_cell.length_b   1.000
_cell.length_c   1.000
_cell.angle_alpha   90.00
_cell.angle_beta   90.00
_cell.angle_gamma   90.00
#
_symmetry.space_group_name_H-M   'P 1'
#
loop_
_entity.id
_entity.type
_entity.pdbx_description
1 polymer ?
#
loop_
_entity_poly.entity_id
_entity_poly.type
_entity_poly.pdbx_seq_one_letter_code
_entity_poly.pdbx_strand_id
1 'polypeptide(L)'
;MIDCKSTFTRTIQHPELGEVILTAEVSPCVWMYNTAFQLSIQLPGRGGHITSRVEGLKLADATQAHVDELLGAAHIKPCVCEGCINPAFDPSVCDTNRAGKCESCFIAELNAEWEQEEKEEQARLKKEREKAKAKGYTHVIDLVVHPRNGDDKFVSYYVKDATPEMAIGLLKKNRSVVLDSYRIEQL
;
A
#
# COMPACT_ATOMS: atom_id res chain seq x y z
N MET A 1 -33.08 -2.64 1.01
CA MET A 1 -32.13 -2.29 2.07
C MET A 1 -30.75 -2.60 1.53
N ILE A 2 -29.81 -1.65 1.60
CA ILE A 2 -28.44 -1.90 1.14
C ILE A 2 -27.76 -2.83 2.15
N ASP A 3 -27.21 -3.93 1.66
CA ASP A 3 -26.45 -4.88 2.47
C ASP A 3 -24.94 -4.61 2.32
N CYS A 4 -24.14 -4.94 3.33
CA CYS A 4 -22.69 -4.80 3.31
C CYS A 4 -22.00 -5.66 2.24
N LYS A 5 -22.70 -6.65 1.68
CA LYS A 5 -22.25 -7.50 0.56
C LYS A 5 -22.83 -7.11 -0.80
N SER A 6 -23.52 -5.97 -0.88
CA SER A 6 -24.11 -5.52 -2.13
C SER A 6 -23.02 -5.05 -3.09
N THR A 7 -23.08 -5.57 -4.32
CA THR A 7 -22.29 -5.10 -5.45
C THR A 7 -23.20 -4.27 -6.37
N PHE A 8 -22.69 -3.13 -6.79
CA PHE A 8 -23.37 -2.19 -7.67
C PHE A 8 -22.56 -2.01 -8.95
N THR A 9 -23.22 -1.66 -10.04
CA THR A 9 -22.55 -1.39 -11.31
C THR A 9 -23.07 -0.12 -11.95
N ARG A 10 -22.19 0.57 -12.68
CA ARG A 10 -22.55 1.71 -13.51
C ARG A 10 -21.80 1.63 -14.83
N THR A 11 -22.55 1.67 -15.92
CA THR A 11 -21.97 1.76 -17.27
C THR A 11 -21.79 3.22 -17.66
N ILE A 12 -20.58 3.58 -18.08
CA ILE A 12 -20.22 4.89 -18.62
C ILE A 12 -19.91 4.72 -20.11
N GLN A 13 -20.55 5.54 -20.94
CA GLN A 13 -20.23 5.66 -22.36
C GLN A 13 -19.22 6.80 -22.53
N HIS A 14 -17.97 6.48 -22.84
CA HIS A 14 -16.90 7.46 -23.01
C HIS A 14 -16.49 7.55 -24.49
N PRO A 15 -16.33 8.74 -25.08
CA PRO A 15 -16.06 8.91 -26.52
C PRO A 15 -14.83 8.14 -27.02
N GLU A 16 -13.77 8.09 -26.22
CA GLU A 16 -12.49 7.46 -26.60
C GLU A 16 -12.31 6.03 -26.08
N LEU A 17 -12.99 5.67 -24.99
CA LEU A 17 -12.81 4.38 -24.32
C LEU A 17 -13.94 3.39 -24.64
N GLY A 18 -14.99 3.88 -25.31
CA GLY A 18 -16.22 3.13 -25.52
C GLY A 18 -16.96 2.90 -24.20
N GLU A 19 -17.50 1.70 -24.05
CA GLU A 19 -18.23 1.30 -22.87
C GLU A 19 -17.29 0.90 -21.73
N VAL A 20 -17.43 1.54 -20.57
CA VAL A 20 -16.68 1.22 -19.35
C VAL A 20 -17.65 0.91 -18.21
N ILE A 21 -17.51 -0.27 -17.61
CA ILE A 21 -18.35 -0.70 -16.49
C ILE A 21 -17.59 -0.50 -15.18
N LEU A 22 -18.07 0.42 -14.36
CA LEU A 22 -17.65 0.56 -12.98
C LEU A 22 -18.36 -0.48 -12.11
N THR A 23 -17.63 -1.09 -11.20
CA THR A 23 -18.17 -1.93 -10.13
C THR A 23 -17.95 -1.25 -8.79
N ALA A 24 -18.91 -1.29 -7.89
CA ALA A 24 -18.74 -0.75 -6.55
C ALA A 24 -19.29 -1.67 -5.47
N GLU A 25 -18.68 -1.61 -4.30
CA GLU A 25 -19.08 -2.37 -3.11
C GLU A 25 -19.11 -1.44 -1.91
N VAL A 26 -19.95 -1.74 -0.92
CA VAL A 26 -19.91 -1.02 0.36
C VAL A 26 -18.56 -1.27 1.00
N SER A 27 -17.81 -0.22 1.32
CA SER A 27 -16.46 -0.39 1.85
C SER A 27 -16.48 -0.96 3.28
N PRO A 28 -15.58 -1.91 3.62
CA PRO A 28 -15.54 -2.53 4.94
C PRO A 28 -15.43 -1.58 6.12
N CYS A 29 -14.84 -0.41 5.94
CA CYS A 29 -14.69 0.55 7.03
C CYS A 29 -16.04 1.00 7.60
N VAL A 30 -17.11 0.99 6.80
CA VAL A 30 -18.46 1.39 7.22
C VAL A 30 -18.92 0.58 8.42
N TRP A 31 -18.66 -0.73 8.44
CA TRP A 31 -19.06 -1.61 9.54
C TRP A 31 -17.91 -1.97 10.48
N MET A 32 -16.67 -2.03 10.00
CA MET A 32 -15.51 -2.33 10.85
C MET A 32 -15.18 -1.19 11.82
N TYR A 33 -15.38 0.06 11.38
CA TYR A 33 -15.00 1.25 12.14
C TYR A 33 -16.18 2.19 12.39
N ASN A 34 -17.42 1.77 12.06
CA ASN A 34 -18.63 2.57 12.19
C ASN A 34 -18.48 3.98 11.53
N THR A 35 -17.86 4.04 10.36
CA THR A 35 -17.65 5.30 9.63
C THR A 35 -18.94 5.77 8.95
N ALA A 36 -18.86 6.89 8.24
CA ALA A 36 -19.92 7.30 7.32
C ALA A 36 -20.03 6.30 6.15
N PHE A 37 -21.20 6.28 5.48
CA PHE A 37 -21.48 5.42 4.35
C PHE A 37 -20.56 5.75 3.19
N GLN A 38 -19.87 4.72 2.69
CA GLN A 38 -18.90 4.86 1.61
C GLN A 38 -18.87 3.63 0.71
N LEU A 39 -18.62 3.87 -0.57
CA LEU A 39 -18.43 2.87 -1.59
C LEU A 39 -16.95 2.80 -2.01
N SER A 40 -16.45 1.59 -2.19
CA SER A 40 -15.23 1.32 -2.96
C SER A 40 -15.65 1.14 -4.41
N ILE A 41 -15.22 2.02 -5.31
CA ILE A 41 -15.56 2.03 -6.74
C ILE A 41 -14.33 1.60 -7.52
N GLN A 42 -14.49 0.64 -8.43
CA GLN A 42 -13.41 -0.01 -9.15
C GLN A 42 -13.62 0.05 -10.67
N LEU A 43 -12.51 0.27 -11.39
CA LEU A 43 -12.44 0.17 -12.85
C LEU A 43 -12.37 -1.30 -13.30
N PRO A 44 -12.82 -1.61 -14.54
CA PRO A 44 -12.77 -2.98 -15.05
C PRO A 44 -11.34 -3.52 -15.09
N GLY A 45 -11.20 -4.85 -14.97
CA GLY A 45 -9.90 -5.52 -15.10
C GLY A 45 -8.89 -5.19 -13.98
N ARG A 46 -9.38 -4.82 -12.79
CA ARG A 46 -8.55 -4.27 -11.68
C ARG A 46 -7.85 -2.95 -12.04
N GLY A 47 -8.48 -2.11 -12.85
CA GLY A 47 -7.91 -0.84 -13.36
C GLY A 47 -7.66 0.27 -12.34
N GLY A 48 -7.82 0.00 -11.05
CA GLY A 48 -7.75 0.95 -9.95
C GLY A 48 -9.04 1.05 -9.17
N HIS A 49 -8.97 1.59 -7.96
CA HIS A 49 -10.13 1.86 -7.12
C HIS A 49 -10.06 3.26 -6.49
N ILE A 50 -11.21 3.84 -6.22
CA ILE A 50 -11.39 5.05 -5.41
C ILE A 50 -12.40 4.77 -4.31
N THR A 51 -12.38 5.58 -3.25
CA THR A 51 -13.44 5.57 -2.24
C THR A 51 -14.27 6.83 -2.37
N SER A 52 -15.58 6.69 -2.39
CA SER A 52 -16.53 7.81 -2.40
C SER A 52 -17.45 7.70 -1.19
N ARG A 53 -17.72 8.81 -0.50
CA ARG A 53 -18.41 8.82 0.81
C ARG A 53 -19.46 9.91 0.91
N VAL A 54 -20.53 9.64 1.67
CA VAL A 54 -21.51 10.64 2.09
C VAL A 54 -21.30 10.93 3.58
N GLU A 55 -20.83 12.13 3.91
CA GLU A 55 -20.57 12.52 5.30
C GLU A 55 -21.81 12.43 6.17
N GLY A 56 -21.64 11.91 7.40
CA GLY A 56 -22.72 11.80 8.39
C GLY A 56 -23.78 10.73 8.11
N LEU A 57 -23.86 10.16 6.90
CA LEU A 57 -24.81 9.11 6.56
C LEU A 57 -24.36 7.76 7.12
N LYS A 58 -25.27 7.00 7.76
CA LYS A 58 -25.00 5.64 8.22
C LYS A 58 -25.53 4.60 7.25
N LEU A 59 -24.95 3.40 7.28
CA LEU A 59 -25.37 2.28 6.41
C LEU A 59 -26.86 1.96 6.53
N ALA A 60 -27.41 2.01 7.75
CA ALA A 60 -28.82 1.72 8.01
C ALA A 60 -29.78 2.67 7.29
N ASP A 61 -29.35 3.92 7.05
CA ASP A 61 -30.13 4.98 6.43
C ASP A 61 -29.76 5.16 4.94
N ALA A 62 -28.79 4.38 4.44
CA ALA A 62 -28.36 4.45 3.05
C ALA A 62 -29.46 3.92 2.11
N THR A 63 -29.63 4.59 0.97
CA THR A 63 -30.63 4.27 -0.04
C THR A 63 -29.96 4.09 -1.39
N GLN A 64 -30.68 3.51 -2.35
CA GLN A 64 -30.18 3.37 -3.73
C GLN A 64 -29.82 4.73 -4.34
N ALA A 65 -30.54 5.81 -4.00
CA ALA A 65 -30.22 7.15 -4.48
C ALA A 65 -28.83 7.62 -4.05
N HIS A 66 -28.41 7.32 -2.81
CA HIS A 66 -27.04 7.62 -2.34
C HIS A 66 -26.00 6.79 -3.09
N VAL A 67 -26.31 5.54 -3.45
CA VAL A 67 -25.41 4.71 -4.27
C VAL A 67 -25.26 5.30 -5.67
N ASP A 68 -26.38 5.68 -6.28
CA ASP A 68 -26.41 6.25 -7.62
C ASP A 68 -25.69 7.61 -7.66
N GLU A 69 -25.78 8.41 -6.60
CA GLU A 69 -25.03 9.65 -6.41
C GLU A 69 -23.51 9.39 -6.33
N LEU A 70 -23.08 8.47 -5.45
CA LEU A 70 -21.65 8.16 -5.26
C LEU A 70 -21.01 7.55 -6.50
N LEU A 71 -21.71 6.63 -7.18
CA LEU A 71 -21.31 6.11 -8.49
C LEU A 71 -21.37 7.21 -9.56
N GLY A 72 -22.36 8.10 -9.46
CA GLY A 72 -22.61 9.29 -10.27
C GLY A 72 -21.41 10.23 -10.38
N ALA A 73 -20.78 10.47 -9.25
CA ALA A 73 -19.62 11.36 -9.10
C ALA A 73 -18.31 10.79 -9.66
N ALA A 74 -18.22 9.47 -9.87
CA ALA A 74 -17.01 8.85 -10.41
C ALA A 74 -16.86 9.15 -11.90
N HIS A 75 -15.81 9.89 -12.24
CA HIS A 75 -15.45 10.24 -13.62
C HIS A 75 -14.22 9.47 -14.08
N ILE A 76 -14.22 9.12 -15.37
CA ILE A 76 -13.14 8.37 -16.02
C ILE A 76 -12.60 9.14 -17.21
N LYS A 77 -11.34 8.90 -17.54
CA LYS A 77 -10.66 9.41 -18.73
C LYS A 77 -9.65 8.38 -19.24
N PRO A 78 -9.12 8.52 -20.47
CA PRO A 78 -8.00 7.72 -20.92
C PRO A 78 -6.78 7.92 -20.01
N CYS A 79 -5.99 6.85 -19.85
CA CYS A 79 -4.74 6.91 -19.12
C CYS A 79 -3.84 8.04 -19.65
N VAL A 80 -3.21 8.78 -18.74
CA VAL A 80 -2.31 9.89 -19.11
C VAL A 80 -0.97 9.42 -19.70
N CYS A 81 -0.62 8.15 -19.56
CA CYS A 81 0.64 7.62 -20.08
C CYS A 81 0.59 7.49 -21.61
N GLU A 82 1.67 7.93 -22.26
CA GLU A 82 1.78 7.93 -23.72
C GLU A 82 1.52 6.53 -24.30
N GLY A 83 0.63 6.46 -25.30
CA GLY A 83 0.25 5.21 -25.97
C GLY A 83 -0.66 4.28 -25.17
N CYS A 84 -1.03 4.63 -23.93
CA CYS A 84 -1.96 3.84 -23.13
C CYS A 84 -3.41 4.33 -23.30
N ILE A 85 -4.31 3.42 -23.71
CA ILE A 85 -5.74 3.70 -23.89
C ILE A 85 -6.61 3.06 -22.82
N ASN A 86 -6.02 2.58 -21.72
CA ASN A 86 -6.78 1.98 -20.63
C ASN A 86 -7.56 3.06 -19.86
N PRO A 87 -8.73 2.73 -19.30
CA PRO A 87 -9.47 3.67 -18.48
C PRO A 87 -8.72 3.98 -17.18
N ALA A 88 -8.80 5.24 -16.74
CA ALA A 88 -8.29 5.72 -15.47
C ALA A 88 -9.31 6.66 -14.83
N PHE A 89 -9.27 6.81 -13.50
CA PHE A 89 -10.08 7.81 -12.82
C PHE A 89 -9.58 9.21 -13.14
N ASP A 90 -10.48 10.16 -13.37
CA ASP A 90 -10.12 11.56 -13.59
C ASP A 90 -9.73 12.23 -12.27
N PRO A 91 -8.45 12.60 -12.06
CA PRO A 91 -7.97 13.20 -10.81
C PRO A 91 -8.49 14.62 -10.59
N SER A 92 -9.11 15.28 -11.59
CA SER A 92 -9.72 16.59 -11.42
C SER A 92 -11.07 16.54 -10.71
N VAL A 93 -11.69 15.36 -10.64
CA VAL A 93 -13.02 15.12 -10.05
C VAL A 93 -12.97 14.06 -8.96
N CYS A 94 -12.23 12.98 -9.18
CA CYS A 94 -12.10 11.87 -8.25
C CYS A 94 -10.90 12.08 -7.32
N ASP A 95 -11.09 11.86 -6.02
CA ASP A 95 -9.98 11.77 -5.06
C ASP A 95 -9.18 10.49 -5.31
N THR A 96 -8.02 10.63 -5.95
CA THR A 96 -7.14 9.51 -6.30
C THR A 96 -5.67 9.93 -6.27
N ASN A 97 -4.83 9.06 -5.73
CA ASN A 97 -3.37 9.23 -5.73
C ASN A 97 -2.69 8.80 -7.04
N ARG A 98 -3.48 8.45 -8.07
CA ARG A 98 -2.97 7.86 -9.32
C ARG A 98 -2.71 8.89 -10.42
N ALA A 99 -3.05 10.15 -10.20
CA ALA A 99 -2.82 11.24 -11.15
C ALA A 99 -3.34 10.96 -12.59
N GLY A 100 -4.44 10.21 -12.72
CA GLY A 100 -5.00 9.83 -14.02
C GLY A 100 -4.28 8.69 -14.74
N LYS A 101 -3.46 7.91 -14.04
CA LYS A 101 -2.86 6.66 -14.54
C LYS A 101 -3.80 5.48 -14.28
N CYS A 102 -3.88 4.57 -15.23
CA CYS A 102 -4.51 3.27 -15.01
C CYS A 102 -3.65 2.40 -14.07
N GLU A 103 -4.21 1.32 -13.52
CA GLU A 103 -3.47 0.40 -12.62
C GLU A 103 -2.11 -0.03 -13.17
N SER A 104 -2.08 -0.54 -14.41
CA SER A 104 -0.84 -1.10 -14.97
C SER A 104 0.27 -0.05 -15.05
N CYS A 105 -0.07 1.17 -15.47
CA CYS A 105 0.89 2.26 -15.58
C CYS A 105 1.32 2.78 -14.20
N PHE A 106 0.39 2.89 -13.26
CA PHE A 106 0.67 3.32 -11.89
C PHE A 106 1.59 2.33 -11.17
N ILE A 107 1.30 1.03 -11.27
CA ILE A 107 2.13 -0.03 -10.67
C ILE A 107 3.50 -0.11 -11.34
N ALA A 108 3.58 0.06 -12.66
CA ALA A 108 4.87 0.07 -13.36
C ALA A 108 5.80 1.19 -12.88
N GLU A 109 5.25 2.39 -12.65
CA GLU A 109 6.00 3.51 -12.07
C GLU A 109 6.44 3.22 -10.63
N LEU A 110 5.53 2.76 -9.76
CA LEU A 110 5.87 2.42 -8.37
C LEU A 110 6.96 1.33 -8.30
N ASN A 111 6.90 0.34 -9.20
CA ASN A 111 7.94 -0.69 -9.28
C ASN A 111 9.28 -0.12 -9.73
N ALA A 112 9.28 0.82 -10.68
CA ALA A 112 10.52 1.47 -11.12
C ALA A 112 11.15 2.31 -9.99
N GLU A 113 10.33 3.04 -9.23
CA GLU A 113 10.77 3.78 -8.03
C GLU A 113 11.35 2.83 -6.98
N TRP A 114 10.63 1.75 -6.65
CA TRP A 114 11.10 0.73 -5.72
C TRP A 114 12.43 0.13 -6.20
N GLU A 115 12.52 -0.33 -7.44
CA GLU A 115 13.77 -0.91 -7.96
C GLU A 115 14.96 0.05 -7.87
N GLN A 116 14.73 1.35 -8.04
CA GLN A 116 15.77 2.36 -7.86
C GLN A 116 16.18 2.48 -6.39
N GLU A 117 15.21 2.67 -5.49
CA GLU A 117 15.47 2.78 -4.05
C GLU A 117 16.15 1.53 -3.50
N GLU A 118 15.75 0.35 -3.95
CA GLU A 118 16.38 -0.92 -3.58
C GLU A 118 17.85 -0.95 -4.03
N LYS A 119 18.17 -0.54 -5.27
CA LYS A 119 19.56 -0.48 -5.74
C LYS A 119 20.40 0.50 -4.92
N GLU A 120 19.84 1.68 -4.62
CA GLU A 120 20.51 2.70 -3.82
C GLU A 120 20.78 2.22 -2.39
N GLU A 121 19.80 1.58 -1.77
CA GLU A 121 19.91 1.01 -0.43
C GLU A 121 20.90 -0.15 -0.37
N GLN A 122 20.85 -1.08 -1.33
CA GLN A 122 21.83 -2.17 -1.43
C GLN A 122 23.26 -1.63 -1.62
N ALA A 123 23.43 -0.58 -2.43
CA ALA A 123 24.72 0.07 -2.61
C ALA A 123 25.20 0.75 -1.30
N ARG A 124 24.30 1.38 -0.54
CA ARG A 124 24.60 1.98 0.77
C ARG A 124 25.02 0.90 1.77
N LEU A 125 24.25 -0.17 1.91
CA LEU A 125 24.53 -1.30 2.80
C LEU A 125 25.88 -1.95 2.45
N LYS A 126 26.17 -2.15 1.16
CA LYS A 126 27.47 -2.67 0.71
C LYS A 126 28.63 -1.79 1.16
N LYS A 127 28.53 -0.47 0.96
CA LYS A 127 29.56 0.49 1.40
C LYS A 127 29.73 0.49 2.93
N GLU A 128 28.66 0.35 3.68
CA GLU A 128 28.72 0.25 5.14
C GLU A 128 29.40 -1.05 5.60
N ARG A 129 29.08 -2.18 4.97
CA ARG A 129 29.74 -3.47 5.21
C ARG A 129 31.24 -3.38 4.91
N GLU A 130 31.63 -2.78 3.79
CA GLU A 130 33.06 -2.57 3.44
C GLU A 130 33.78 -1.69 4.47
N LYS A 131 33.15 -0.59 4.92
CA LYS A 131 33.69 0.25 6.00
C LYS A 131 33.80 -0.51 7.31
N ALA A 132 32.85 -1.38 7.63
CA ALA A 132 32.89 -2.21 8.82
C ALA A 132 34.03 -3.23 8.76
N LYS A 133 34.23 -3.90 7.62
CA LYS A 133 35.41 -4.77 7.40
C LYS A 133 36.72 -4.04 7.59
N ALA A 134 36.85 -2.84 7.02
CA ALA A 134 38.06 -2.01 7.18
C ALA A 134 38.34 -1.61 8.63
N LYS A 135 37.29 -1.52 9.48
CA LYS A 135 37.41 -1.31 10.93
C LYS A 135 37.68 -2.61 11.72
N GLY A 136 37.76 -3.74 11.03
CA GLY A 136 38.06 -5.06 11.61
C GLY A 136 36.85 -5.82 12.15
N TYR A 137 35.62 -5.39 11.87
CA TYR A 137 34.44 -6.20 12.16
C TYR A 137 34.39 -7.42 11.23
N THR A 138 33.91 -8.56 11.74
CA THR A 138 33.85 -9.82 10.97
C THR A 138 32.42 -10.26 10.66
N HIS A 139 31.42 -9.72 11.36
CA HIS A 139 30.03 -10.10 11.23
C HIS A 139 29.09 -8.89 11.35
N VAL A 140 27.89 -9.02 10.78
CA VAL A 140 26.73 -8.18 11.08
C VAL A 140 25.64 -9.04 11.73
N ILE A 141 25.02 -8.50 12.76
CA ILE A 141 23.85 -9.08 13.42
C ILE A 141 22.67 -8.18 13.12
N ASP A 142 21.74 -8.65 12.29
CA ASP A 142 20.46 -8.00 12.02
C ASP A 142 19.41 -8.52 12.99
N LEU A 143 18.69 -7.61 13.64
CA LEU A 143 17.67 -7.92 14.65
C LEU A 143 16.33 -7.38 14.19
N VAL A 144 15.25 -8.15 14.42
CA VAL A 144 13.89 -7.61 14.49
C VAL A 144 13.50 -7.54 15.95
N VAL A 145 13.46 -6.32 16.47
CA VAL A 145 13.10 -6.03 17.85
C VAL A 145 11.58 -5.93 17.92
N HIS A 146 10.96 -6.84 18.66
CA HIS A 146 9.53 -6.87 18.92
C HIS A 146 9.27 -6.29 20.31
N PRO A 147 9.00 -4.98 20.47
CA PRO A 147 8.76 -4.42 21.80
C PRO A 147 7.45 -4.92 22.38
N ARG A 148 7.28 -4.84 23.71
CA ARG A 148 6.01 -5.20 24.36
C ARG A 148 4.84 -4.35 23.87
N ASN A 149 5.10 -3.08 23.57
CA ASN A 149 4.15 -2.10 23.07
C ASN A 149 4.79 -1.33 21.90
N GLY A 150 4.02 -1.07 20.86
CA GLY A 150 4.46 -0.33 19.67
C GLY A 150 4.96 -1.23 18.55
N ASP A 151 5.55 -0.61 17.53
CA ASP A 151 5.92 -1.28 16.29
C ASP A 151 7.29 -1.97 16.37
N ASP A 152 7.44 -3.00 15.53
CA ASP A 152 8.69 -3.71 15.32
C ASP A 152 9.78 -2.79 14.77
N LYS A 153 11.04 -3.06 15.16
CA LYS A 153 12.20 -2.26 14.73
C LYS A 153 13.30 -3.14 14.17
N PHE A 154 13.83 -2.74 13.02
CA PHE A 154 15.00 -3.38 12.42
C PHE A 154 16.27 -2.66 12.89
N VAL A 155 17.22 -3.40 13.46
CA VAL A 155 18.49 -2.84 13.95
C VAL A 155 19.65 -3.76 13.57
N SER A 156 20.71 -3.19 13.00
CA SER A 156 21.91 -3.92 12.63
C SER A 156 23.10 -3.53 13.52
N TYR A 157 23.86 -4.53 13.97
CA TYR A 157 25.09 -4.34 14.75
C TYR A 157 26.28 -5.00 14.05
N TYR A 158 27.33 -4.22 13.77
CA TYR A 158 28.60 -4.75 13.30
C TYR A 158 29.47 -5.18 14.48
N VAL A 159 29.90 -6.43 14.50
CA VAL A 159 30.64 -7.04 15.61
C VAL A 159 31.80 -7.91 15.13
N LYS A 160 32.71 -8.25 16.04
CA LYS A 160 33.71 -9.29 15.84
C LYS A 160 33.17 -10.60 16.42
N ASP A 161 33.41 -11.70 15.72
CA ASP A 161 33.17 -13.08 16.14
C ASP A 161 31.76 -13.28 16.71
N ALA A 162 30.74 -12.98 15.89
CA ALA A 162 29.36 -13.00 16.32
C ALA A 162 28.92 -14.38 16.82
N THR A 163 28.16 -14.39 17.92
CA THR A 163 27.52 -15.61 18.44
C THR A 163 26.02 -15.41 18.64
N PRO A 164 25.22 -16.49 18.63
CA PRO A 164 23.80 -16.45 19.01
C PRO A 164 23.54 -15.76 20.35
N GLU A 165 24.38 -15.99 21.35
CA GLU A 165 24.25 -15.41 22.70
C GLU A 165 24.40 -13.88 22.67
N MET A 166 25.29 -13.37 21.80
CA MET A 166 25.43 -11.93 21.56
C MET A 166 24.15 -11.35 20.96
N ALA A 167 23.57 -12.02 19.95
CA ALA A 167 22.32 -11.57 19.31
C ALA A 167 21.15 -11.55 20.31
N ILE A 168 20.99 -12.60 21.12
CA ILE A 168 20.00 -12.66 22.20
C ILE A 168 20.23 -11.52 23.22
N GLY A 169 21.49 -11.27 23.59
CA GLY A 169 21.86 -10.16 24.48
C GLY A 169 21.47 -8.79 23.91
N LEU A 170 21.66 -8.59 22.61
CA LEU A 170 21.27 -7.36 21.92
C LEU A 170 19.73 -7.23 21.82
N LEU A 171 19.01 -8.31 21.57
CA LEU A 171 17.52 -8.30 21.59
C LEU A 171 16.99 -7.92 22.97
N LYS A 172 17.55 -8.50 24.04
CA LYS A 172 17.22 -8.13 25.43
C LYS A 172 17.55 -6.66 25.71
N LYS A 173 18.73 -6.19 25.28
CA LYS A 173 19.15 -4.78 25.43
C LYS A 173 18.17 -3.81 24.75
N ASN A 174 17.65 -4.20 23.60
CA ASN A 174 16.64 -3.44 22.86
C ASN A 174 15.20 -3.67 23.36
N ARG A 175 15.02 -4.41 24.47
CA ARG A 175 13.73 -4.70 25.10
C ARG A 175 12.77 -5.48 24.20
N SER A 176 13.31 -6.33 23.33
CA SER A 176 12.51 -7.27 22.55
C SER A 176 11.88 -8.32 23.47
N VAL A 177 10.61 -8.68 23.22
CA VAL A 177 9.94 -9.80 23.89
C VAL A 177 10.20 -11.13 23.17
N VAL A 178 10.56 -11.07 21.88
CA VAL A 178 10.96 -12.21 21.05
C VAL A 178 12.48 -12.22 20.93
N LEU A 179 13.12 -13.35 21.25
CA LEU A 179 14.58 -13.43 21.44
C LEU A 179 15.31 -14.27 20.39
N ASP A 180 14.58 -14.83 19.43
CA ASP A 180 15.09 -15.63 18.30
C ASP A 180 14.95 -14.90 16.95
N SER A 181 14.43 -13.67 16.95
CA SER A 181 14.23 -12.86 15.74
C SER A 181 15.52 -12.12 15.35
N TYR A 182 16.51 -12.86 14.87
CA TYR A 182 17.78 -12.33 14.41
C TYR A 182 18.39 -13.13 13.25
N ARG A 183 19.30 -12.47 12.54
CA ARG A 183 20.16 -13.09 11.52
C ARG A 183 21.60 -12.65 11.74
N ILE A 184 22.52 -13.60 11.72
CA ILE A 184 23.97 -13.34 11.76
C ILE A 184 24.52 -13.61 10.38
N GLU A 185 25.21 -12.64 9.80
CA GLU A 185 25.91 -12.79 8.53
C GLU A 185 27.38 -12.46 8.70
N GLN A 186 28.25 -13.26 8.09
CA GLN A 186 29.66 -12.93 7.97
C GLN A 186 29.82 -11.78 6.96
N LEU A 187 30.65 -10.79 7.29
CA LEU A 187 30.87 -9.64 6.42
C LEU A 187 31.66 -10.03 5.19
#